data_AF-A0A1I7UEV0-F1
#
_entry.id   AF-A0A1I7UEV0-F1
#
_cell.length_a   1.000
_cell.length_b   1.000
_cell.length_c   1.000
_cell.angle_alpha   90.00
_cell.angle_beta   90.00
_cell.angle_gamma   90.00
#
_symmetry.space_group_name_H-M   'P 1'
#
loop_
_entity.id
_entity.type
_entity.pdbx_description
1 polymer ?
#
loop_
_entity_poly.entity_id
_entity_poly.type
_entity_poly.pdbx_seq_one_letter_code
_entity_poly.pdbx_strand_id
1 'polypeptide(L)'
;MESPRCNEVKMTVGSERCELYIDGRPIKYEKPENLEDSLKMIIGKMCNDLLTFIPDFKVNTISFRFNDDHSYHMWRPIYKERFPQLLEVDTLIVKSFYFWAWLIGEDIINYDKLRVYEYHYLMEKDEDDIMKVEVGRNEYTRTDGKTTSTRNCYIKYFREGQEDIYVDKPELLPSVETVDDSLY
;
A
#
# COMPACT_ATOMS: atom_id res chain seq x y z
N MET A 1 -4.98 15.75 26.69
CA MET A 1 -5.35 15.88 25.27
C MET A 1 -5.09 14.52 24.66
N GLU A 2 -6.14 13.81 24.25
CA GLU A 2 -5.96 12.61 23.43
C GLU A 2 -5.35 13.05 22.10
N SER A 3 -4.23 12.43 21.71
CA SER A 3 -3.68 12.67 20.37
C SER A 3 -4.75 12.33 19.34
N PRO A 4 -4.98 13.17 18.32
CA PRO A 4 -5.93 12.87 17.26
C PRO A 4 -5.55 11.53 16.65
N ARG A 5 -6.43 10.54 16.79
CA ARG A 5 -6.18 9.17 16.38
C ARG A 5 -6.32 9.08 14.86
N CYS A 6 -5.25 8.67 14.18
CA CYS A 6 -5.29 8.41 12.76
C CYS A 6 -6.18 7.19 12.46
N ASN A 7 -7.08 7.32 11.49
CA ASN A 7 -7.97 6.23 11.08
C ASN A 7 -7.44 5.48 9.85
N GLU A 8 -6.82 6.21 8.92
CA GLU A 8 -6.36 5.68 7.64
C GLU A 8 -4.92 6.12 7.34
N VAL A 9 -4.07 5.13 7.07
CA VAL A 9 -2.70 5.33 6.58
C VAL A 9 -2.57 4.72 5.20
N LYS A 10 -1.95 5.43 4.25
CA LYS A 10 -1.47 4.84 2.99
C LYS A 10 0.01 5.12 2.81
N MET A 11 0.79 4.08 2.58
CA MET A 11 2.22 4.17 2.34
C MET A 11 2.52 3.65 0.94
N THR A 12 3.13 4.50 0.12
CA THR A 12 3.68 4.13 -1.18
C THR A 12 5.19 4.18 -1.11
N VAL A 13 5.84 3.05 -1.38
CA VAL A 13 7.29 2.94 -1.46
C VAL A 13 7.67 2.50 -2.87
N GLY A 14 8.40 3.35 -3.56
CA GLY A 14 8.90 3.07 -4.89
C GLY A 14 10.26 3.69 -5.09
N SER A 15 11.01 3.09 -6.01
CA SER A 15 12.31 3.61 -6.41
C SER A 15 12.23 5.05 -6.84
N GLU A 16 11.17 5.51 -7.52
CA GLU A 16 11.01 6.90 -8.00
C GLU A 16 10.29 7.82 -7.02
N ARG A 17 9.27 7.31 -6.33
CA ARG A 17 8.34 8.10 -5.52
C ARG A 17 8.03 7.39 -4.21
N CYS A 18 8.14 8.13 -3.12
CA CYS A 18 7.78 7.69 -1.79
C CYS A 18 6.80 8.67 -1.17
N GLU A 19 5.65 8.18 -0.69
CA GLU A 19 4.59 9.00 -0.12
C GLU A 19 3.92 8.33 1.07
N LEU A 20 3.53 9.14 2.04
CA LEU A 20 2.73 8.74 3.18
C LEU A 20 1.47 9.60 3.22
N TYR A 21 0.29 9.00 3.29
CA TYR A 21 -0.98 9.68 3.49
C TYR A 21 -1.50 9.36 4.87
N ILE A 22 -1.86 10.40 5.62
CA ILE A 22 -2.47 10.29 6.95
C ILE A 22 -3.84 10.95 6.85
N ASP A 23 -4.91 10.16 6.96
CA ASP A 23 -6.31 10.60 6.82
C ASP A 23 -6.51 11.49 5.56
N GLY A 24 -5.96 11.02 4.42
CA GLY A 24 -6.03 11.70 3.12
C GLY A 24 -5.04 12.85 2.91
N ARG A 25 -4.20 13.20 3.89
CA ARG A 25 -3.21 14.28 3.77
C ARG A 25 -1.85 13.73 3.34
N PRO A 26 -1.30 14.15 2.18
CA PRO A 26 -0.03 13.64 1.69
C PRO A 26 1.18 14.26 2.41
N ILE A 27 2.16 13.43 2.69
CA ILE A 27 3.55 13.78 2.99
C ILE A 27 4.39 13.17 1.87
N LYS A 28 4.97 14.04 1.05
CA LYS A 28 5.82 13.64 -0.08
C LYS A 28 7.28 13.63 0.35
N TYR A 29 8.01 12.61 -0.08
CA TYR A 29 9.43 12.47 0.24
C TYR A 29 10.24 12.63 -1.04
N GLU A 30 10.98 13.71 -1.14
CA GLU A 30 11.86 13.99 -2.26
C GLU A 30 13.16 13.20 -2.13
N LYS A 31 13.69 12.76 -3.27
CA LYS A 31 15.03 12.16 -3.33
C LYS A 31 16.09 13.24 -3.17
N PRO A 32 17.03 13.08 -2.23
CA PRO A 32 18.28 13.84 -2.29
C PRO A 32 19.01 13.48 -3.59
N GLU A 33 19.54 14.49 -4.28
CA GLU A 33 20.18 14.34 -5.60
C GLU A 33 21.45 13.46 -5.60
N ASN A 34 22.02 13.12 -4.43
CA ASN A 34 23.41 12.62 -4.33
C ASN A 34 23.66 11.44 -3.39
N LEU A 35 22.79 10.43 -3.28
CA LEU A 35 23.08 9.23 -2.47
C LEU A 35 22.43 7.94 -3.01
N GLU A 36 23.24 6.87 -3.13
CA GLU A 36 22.79 5.48 -3.33
C GLU A 36 21.94 4.98 -2.14
N ASP A 37 22.18 5.53 -0.93
CA ASP A 37 21.39 5.27 0.29
C ASP A 37 20.15 6.19 0.46
N SER A 38 19.81 6.99 -0.56
CA SER A 38 18.68 7.94 -0.51
C SER A 38 17.36 7.27 -0.15
N LEU A 39 17.05 6.12 -0.75
CA LEU A 39 15.79 5.43 -0.51
C LEU A 39 15.69 4.85 0.90
N LYS A 40 16.78 4.29 1.46
CA LYS A 40 16.80 3.82 2.85
C LYS A 40 16.54 4.96 3.82
N MET A 41 17.16 6.11 3.59
CA MET A 41 16.96 7.30 4.42
C MET A 41 15.51 7.81 4.34
N ILE A 42 14.93 7.84 3.13
CA ILE A 42 13.53 8.21 2.92
C ILE A 42 12.59 7.25 3.64
N ILE A 43 12.76 5.94 3.45
CA ILE A 43 11.97 4.91 4.14
C ILE A 43 12.10 5.09 5.66
N GLY A 44 13.31 5.36 6.16
CA GLY A 44 13.55 5.61 7.57
C GLY A 44 12.77 6.82 8.10
N LYS A 45 12.76 7.93 7.34
CA LYS A 45 11.98 9.13 7.67
C LYS A 45 10.47 8.84 7.63
N MET A 46 9.99 8.15 6.60
CA MET A 46 8.58 7.72 6.51
C MET A 46 8.14 6.89 7.70
N CYS A 47 8.98 5.95 8.14
CA CYS A 47 8.70 5.13 9.32
C CYS A 47 8.65 5.98 10.60
N ASN A 48 9.53 6.96 10.75
CA ASN A 48 9.52 7.87 11.91
C ASN A 48 8.27 8.77 11.92
N ASP A 49 7.88 9.30 10.76
CA ASP A 49 6.67 10.09 10.63
C ASP A 49 5.45 9.22 10.95
N LEU A 50 5.38 7.99 10.41
CA LEU A 50 4.33 7.03 10.73
C LEU A 50 4.21 6.78 12.25
N LEU A 51 5.33 6.51 12.94
CA LEU A 51 5.35 6.32 14.40
C LEU A 51 4.84 7.54 15.18
N THR A 52 4.97 8.75 14.63
CA THR A 52 4.43 9.97 15.24
C THR A 52 2.90 10.00 15.20
N PHE A 53 2.28 9.41 14.16
CA PHE A 53 0.82 9.38 13.99
C PHE A 53 0.15 8.16 14.63
N ILE A 54 0.86 7.03 14.74
CA ILE A 54 0.36 5.80 15.34
C ILE A 54 1.29 5.31 16.47
N PRO A 55 1.52 6.12 17.52
CA PRO A 55 2.46 5.77 18.58
C PRO A 55 2.03 4.55 19.41
N ASP A 56 0.75 4.18 19.38
CA ASP A 56 0.20 3.00 20.01
C ASP A 56 0.16 1.77 19.08
N PHE A 57 0.65 1.93 17.83
CA PHE A 57 0.69 0.90 16.79
C PHE A 57 -0.70 0.40 16.37
N LYS A 58 -1.72 1.25 16.50
CA LYS A 58 -3.11 0.91 16.12
C LYS A 58 -3.63 1.87 15.07
N VAL A 59 -4.19 1.32 14.00
CA VAL A 59 -4.86 2.10 12.94
C VAL A 59 -5.99 1.27 12.34
N ASN A 60 -7.12 1.86 12.01
CA ASN A 60 -8.24 1.07 11.47
C ASN A 60 -7.91 0.51 10.08
N THR A 61 -7.39 1.35 9.19
CA THR A 61 -7.04 0.96 7.83
C THR A 61 -5.61 1.34 7.51
N ILE A 62 -4.82 0.38 7.03
CA ILE A 62 -3.50 0.64 6.45
C ILE A 62 -3.42 0.08 5.03
N SER A 63 -2.85 0.87 4.12
CA SER A 63 -2.54 0.43 2.77
C SER A 63 -1.05 0.54 2.49
N PHE A 64 -0.47 -0.52 1.92
CA PHE A 64 0.90 -0.53 1.41
C PHE A 64 0.87 -0.67 -0.11
N ARG A 65 1.63 0.17 -0.79
CA ARG A 65 1.91 0.08 -2.23
C ARG A 65 3.40 -0.05 -2.43
N PHE A 66 3.83 -1.11 -3.11
CA PHE A 66 5.21 -1.29 -3.54
C PHE A 66 5.26 -1.25 -5.06
N ASN A 67 6.00 -0.29 -5.61
CA ASN A 67 6.10 -0.12 -7.06
C ASN A 67 7.09 -1.12 -7.68
N ASP A 68 8.04 -1.63 -6.90
CA ASP A 68 9.06 -2.57 -7.34
C ASP A 68 9.52 -3.49 -6.20
N ASP A 69 10.06 -4.66 -6.56
CA ASP A 69 10.53 -5.69 -5.62
C ASP A 69 11.65 -5.16 -4.70
N HIS A 70 12.55 -4.35 -5.27
CA HIS A 70 13.65 -3.74 -4.54
C HIS A 70 13.16 -2.87 -3.38
N SER A 71 12.13 -2.06 -3.61
CA SER A 71 11.50 -1.19 -2.62
C SER A 71 10.89 -1.98 -1.45
N TYR A 72 10.22 -3.10 -1.72
CA TYR A 72 9.71 -3.99 -0.67
C TYR A 72 10.83 -4.58 0.18
N HIS A 73 11.87 -5.10 -0.47
CA HIS A 73 13.01 -5.72 0.20
C HIS A 73 13.84 -4.73 1.03
N MET A 74 13.90 -3.46 0.64
CA MET A 74 14.50 -2.40 1.46
C MET A 74 13.59 -1.94 2.59
N TRP A 75 12.29 -1.82 2.34
CA TRP A 75 11.34 -1.33 3.32
C TRP A 75 11.24 -2.26 4.53
N ARG A 76 11.06 -3.56 4.30
CA ARG A 76 10.80 -4.55 5.36
C ARG A 76 11.85 -4.54 6.49
N PRO A 77 13.17 -4.61 6.25
CA PRO A 77 14.15 -4.58 7.33
C PRO A 77 14.14 -3.26 8.10
N ILE A 78 14.01 -2.11 7.42
CA ILE A 78 13.98 -0.79 8.05
C ILE A 78 12.73 -0.62 8.93
N TYR A 79 11.58 -1.11 8.43
CA TYR A 79 10.35 -1.13 9.19
C TYR A 79 10.54 -1.94 10.49
N LYS A 80 11.04 -3.17 10.38
CA LYS A 80 11.25 -4.05 11.55
C LYS A 80 12.23 -3.50 12.58
N GLU A 81 13.25 -2.78 12.15
CA GLU A 81 14.21 -2.13 13.05
C GLU A 81 13.54 -1.02 13.88
N ARG A 82 12.56 -0.31 13.29
CA ARG A 82 11.90 0.85 13.91
C ARG A 82 10.62 0.50 14.68
N PHE A 83 9.93 -0.56 14.29
CA PHE A 83 8.67 -0.98 14.89
C PHE A 83 8.91 -2.16 15.86
N PRO A 84 8.91 -1.91 17.19
CA PRO A 84 9.19 -2.94 18.19
C PRO A 84 8.03 -3.94 18.39
N GLN A 85 6.87 -3.67 17.79
CA GLN A 85 5.66 -4.48 17.95
C GLN A 85 4.86 -4.55 16.65
N LEU A 86 3.97 -5.54 16.57
CA LEU A 86 3.06 -5.73 15.45
C LEU A 86 2.01 -4.63 15.41
N LEU A 87 1.62 -4.19 14.21
CA LEU A 87 0.48 -3.29 14.05
C LEU A 87 -0.83 -4.02 14.29
N GLU A 88 -1.71 -3.41 15.06
CA GLU A 88 -3.10 -3.83 15.15
C GLU A 88 -3.93 -3.02 14.16
N VAL A 89 -4.44 -3.69 13.12
CA VAL A 89 -5.27 -3.08 12.09
C VAL A 89 -6.52 -3.88 11.82
N ASP A 90 -7.63 -3.19 11.54
CA ASP A 90 -8.88 -3.85 11.14
C ASP A 90 -8.83 -4.23 9.65
N THR A 91 -8.29 -3.35 8.81
CA THR A 91 -8.21 -3.52 7.36
C THR A 91 -6.79 -3.29 6.84
N LEU A 92 -6.24 -4.30 6.17
CA LEU A 92 -4.97 -4.25 5.47
C LEU A 92 -5.23 -4.30 3.96
N ILE A 93 -4.72 -3.33 3.21
CA ILE A 93 -4.80 -3.30 1.74
C ILE A 93 -3.37 -3.31 1.17
N VAL A 94 -3.01 -4.33 0.40
CA VAL A 94 -1.68 -4.42 -0.20
C VAL A 94 -1.80 -4.35 -1.72
N LYS A 95 -1.21 -3.31 -2.31
CA LYS A 95 -1.09 -3.15 -3.75
C LYS A 95 0.34 -3.49 -4.16
N SER A 96 0.52 -4.66 -4.74
CA SER A 96 1.82 -5.10 -5.23
C SER A 96 1.70 -5.63 -6.64
N PHE A 97 2.48 -5.05 -7.53
CA PHE A 97 2.54 -5.49 -8.92
C PHE A 97 3.63 -6.55 -9.14
N TYR A 98 4.10 -7.18 -8.05
CA TYR A 98 5.07 -8.28 -8.06
C TYR A 98 4.61 -9.48 -7.22
N PHE A 99 4.98 -10.69 -7.65
CA PHE A 99 4.45 -11.99 -7.17
C PHE A 99 4.71 -12.32 -5.69
N TRP A 100 5.56 -11.56 -5.00
CA TRP A 100 5.87 -11.80 -3.58
C TRP A 100 5.64 -10.61 -2.64
N ALA A 101 5.46 -9.39 -3.18
CA ALA A 101 5.27 -8.20 -2.36
C ALA A 101 3.79 -7.95 -1.99
N TRP A 102 2.87 -8.81 -2.42
CA TRP A 102 1.46 -8.72 -2.01
C TRP A 102 1.22 -9.23 -0.59
N LEU A 103 2.12 -10.04 -0.03
CA LEU A 103 2.01 -10.58 1.34
C LEU A 103 2.80 -9.72 2.34
N ILE A 104 2.11 -9.11 3.29
CA ILE A 104 2.73 -8.52 4.48
C ILE A 104 2.82 -9.59 5.57
N GLY A 105 4.02 -9.85 6.08
CA GLY A 105 4.26 -10.93 7.04
C GLY A 105 3.62 -10.72 8.42
N GLU A 106 3.45 -11.83 9.15
CA GLU A 106 3.01 -11.86 10.56
C GLU A 106 4.03 -11.20 11.51
N ASP A 107 5.22 -10.87 11.02
CA ASP A 107 6.22 -10.08 11.73
C ASP A 107 6.00 -8.56 11.62
N ILE A 108 4.95 -8.13 10.94
CA ILE A 108 4.58 -6.72 10.73
C ILE A 108 3.15 -6.46 11.23
N ILE A 109 2.21 -7.33 10.88
CA ILE A 109 0.79 -7.18 11.19
C ILE A 109 0.35 -8.23 12.21
N ASN A 110 -0.44 -7.80 13.17
CA ASN A 110 -1.17 -8.71 14.06
C ASN A 110 -2.40 -9.26 13.35
N TYR A 111 -2.24 -10.39 12.65
CA TYR A 111 -3.34 -11.10 11.98
C TYR A 111 -4.44 -11.56 12.96
N ASP A 112 -4.20 -11.53 14.28
CA ASP A 112 -5.25 -11.80 15.25
C ASP A 112 -6.30 -10.71 15.39
N LYS A 113 -5.95 -9.50 14.98
CA LYS A 113 -6.85 -8.34 15.01
C LYS A 113 -7.42 -8.01 13.63
N LEU A 114 -6.83 -8.57 12.58
CA LEU A 114 -7.22 -8.31 11.20
C LEU A 114 -8.62 -8.84 10.89
N ARG A 115 -9.48 -7.96 10.38
CA ARG A 115 -10.83 -8.30 9.90
C ARG A 115 -10.88 -8.43 8.39
N VAL A 116 -10.14 -7.58 7.67
CA VAL A 116 -10.13 -7.55 6.22
C VAL A 116 -8.69 -7.53 5.72
N TYR A 117 -8.37 -8.44 4.81
CA TYR A 117 -7.15 -8.41 4.03
C TYR A 117 -7.49 -8.34 2.55
N GLU A 118 -7.19 -7.20 1.93
CA GLU A 118 -7.34 -6.99 0.51
C GLU A 118 -5.96 -6.96 -0.14
N TYR A 119 -5.78 -7.70 -1.23
CA TYR A 119 -4.56 -7.69 -2.01
C TYR A 119 -4.87 -7.46 -3.48
N HIS A 120 -4.00 -6.71 -4.15
CA HIS A 120 -4.06 -6.45 -5.58
C HIS A 120 -2.79 -7.01 -6.18
N TYR A 121 -2.94 -7.95 -7.11
CA TYR A 121 -1.85 -8.64 -7.77
C TYR A 121 -1.92 -8.37 -9.29
N LEU A 122 -0.80 -7.90 -9.87
CA LEU A 122 -0.69 -7.73 -11.32
C LEU A 122 -0.67 -9.09 -12.02
N MET A 123 -1.67 -9.33 -12.87
CA MET A 123 -1.72 -10.52 -13.71
C MET A 123 -0.99 -10.27 -15.03
N GLU A 124 -1.24 -9.13 -15.66
CA GLU A 124 -0.77 -8.78 -17.00
C GLU A 124 -0.71 -7.27 -17.15
N LYS A 125 0.33 -6.79 -17.85
CA LYS A 125 0.43 -5.43 -18.37
C LYS A 125 0.49 -5.54 -19.89
N ASP A 126 -0.41 -4.86 -20.60
CA ASP A 126 -0.40 -4.82 -22.06
C ASP A 126 0.31 -3.58 -22.62
N GLU A 127 0.31 -3.45 -23.95
CA GLU A 127 1.01 -2.38 -24.68
C GLU A 127 0.37 -0.99 -24.53
N ASP A 128 -0.90 -0.91 -24.09
CA ASP A 128 -1.64 0.35 -23.89
C ASP A 128 -1.58 0.84 -22.43
N ASP A 129 -0.60 0.32 -21.68
CA ASP A 129 -0.42 0.50 -20.24
C ASP A 129 -1.65 0.08 -19.41
N ILE A 130 -2.48 -0.83 -19.94
CA ILE A 130 -3.61 -1.38 -19.21
C ILE A 130 -3.09 -2.50 -18.31
N MET A 131 -3.39 -2.35 -17.03
CA MET A 131 -3.01 -3.23 -15.95
C MET A 131 -4.21 -4.11 -15.61
N LYS A 132 -4.10 -5.40 -15.91
CA LYS A 132 -5.06 -6.42 -15.48
C LYS A 132 -4.64 -6.96 -14.12
N VAL A 133 -5.51 -6.83 -13.14
CA VAL A 133 -5.20 -7.21 -11.77
C VAL A 133 -6.25 -8.11 -11.15
N GLU A 134 -5.79 -9.10 -10.39
CA GLU A 134 -6.66 -9.82 -9.46
C GLU A 134 -6.73 -9.01 -8.17
N VAL A 135 -7.96 -8.72 -7.74
CA VAL A 135 -8.23 -8.15 -6.43
C VAL A 135 -8.88 -9.24 -5.59
N GLY A 136 -8.16 -9.68 -4.56
CA GLY A 136 -8.68 -10.64 -3.60
C GLY A 136 -8.96 -9.96 -2.27
N ARG A 137 -10.11 -10.27 -1.67
CA ARG A 137 -10.53 -9.76 -0.38
C ARG A 137 -10.91 -10.93 0.52
N ASN A 138 -10.14 -11.09 1.60
CA ASN A 138 -10.40 -12.03 2.66
C ASN A 138 -11.06 -11.30 3.84
N GLU A 139 -12.23 -11.74 4.26
CA GLU A 139 -12.92 -11.25 5.45
C GLU A 139 -12.88 -12.31 6.54
N TYR A 140 -12.26 -11.98 7.66
CA TYR A 140 -12.04 -12.87 8.79
C TYR A 140 -13.09 -12.62 9.88
N THR A 141 -13.78 -13.69 10.28
CA THR A 141 -14.73 -13.66 11.40
C THR A 141 -14.26 -14.64 12.48
N ARG A 142 -14.28 -14.18 13.74
CA ARG A 142 -13.92 -14.98 14.91
C ARG A 142 -15.18 -15.26 15.73
N THR A 143 -15.53 -16.54 15.83
CA THR A 143 -16.66 -17.01 16.65
C THR A 143 -16.15 -18.15 17.52
N ASP A 144 -16.32 -18.04 18.83
CA ASP A 144 -15.93 -19.06 19.83
C ASP A 144 -14.46 -19.54 19.70
N GLY A 145 -13.54 -18.61 19.45
CA GLY A 145 -12.11 -18.91 19.30
C GLY A 145 -11.71 -19.55 17.97
N LYS A 146 -12.66 -19.80 17.06
CA LYS A 146 -12.41 -20.27 15.69
C LYS A 146 -12.40 -19.10 14.72
N THR A 147 -11.30 -18.98 13.97
CA THR A 147 -11.20 -18.05 12.83
C THR A 147 -11.77 -18.72 11.58
N THR A 148 -12.71 -18.04 10.94
CA THR A 148 -13.24 -18.40 9.62
C THR A 148 -12.94 -17.26 8.66
N SER A 149 -12.76 -17.57 7.38
CA SER A 149 -12.56 -16.55 6.35
C SER A 149 -13.47 -16.79 5.15
N THR A 150 -13.99 -15.69 4.61
CA THR A 150 -14.63 -15.66 3.29
C THR A 150 -13.66 -14.99 2.34
N ARG A 151 -13.39 -15.62 1.19
CA ARG A 151 -12.52 -15.06 0.15
C ARG A 151 -13.35 -14.73 -1.08
N ASN A 152 -13.30 -13.48 -1.50
CA ASN A 152 -13.82 -13.02 -2.78
C ASN A 152 -12.64 -12.63 -3.67
N CYS A 153 -12.63 -13.08 -4.92
CA CYS A 153 -11.64 -12.68 -5.91
C CYS A 153 -12.36 -12.16 -7.15
N TYR A 154 -11.85 -11.08 -7.72
CA TYR A 154 -12.39 -10.49 -8.95
C TYR A 154 -11.26 -9.89 -9.78
N ILE A 155 -11.46 -9.86 -11.09
CA ILE A 155 -10.51 -9.25 -12.03
C ILE A 155 -10.96 -7.81 -12.27
N LYS A 156 -10.00 -6.89 -12.22
CA LYS A 156 -10.20 -5.49 -12.58
C LYS A 156 -9.12 -5.02 -13.54
N TYR A 157 -9.38 -3.88 -14.16
CA TYR A 157 -8.48 -3.19 -15.06
C TYR A 157 -8.32 -1.75 -14.60
N PHE A 158 -7.12 -1.20 -14.76
CA PHE A 158 -6.81 0.23 -14.63
C PHE A 158 -5.70 0.57 -15.62
N ARG A 159 -5.51 1.85 -15.97
CA ARG A 159 -4.33 2.28 -16.72
C ARG A 159 -3.23 2.74 -15.77
N GLU A 160 -1.97 2.45 -16.05
CA GLU A 160 -0.83 2.90 -15.25
C GLU A 160 -0.95 4.40 -14.88
N GLY A 161 -0.77 4.74 -13.59
CA GLY A 161 -0.97 6.10 -13.07
C GLY A 161 -2.42 6.48 -12.76
N GLN A 162 -3.41 5.63 -13.06
CA GLN A 162 -4.83 5.84 -12.73
C GLN A 162 -5.37 4.75 -11.80
N GLU A 163 -4.58 4.35 -10.78
CA GLU A 163 -4.93 3.21 -9.91
C GLU A 163 -6.06 3.50 -8.91
N ASP A 164 -6.69 4.66 -8.99
CA ASP A 164 -7.92 4.99 -8.28
C ASP A 164 -9.18 4.65 -9.10
N ILE A 165 -9.01 4.31 -10.39
CA ILE A 165 -10.10 4.01 -11.34
C ILE A 165 -10.02 2.53 -11.75
N TYR A 166 -10.71 1.69 -10.99
CA TYR A 166 -10.85 0.27 -11.32
C TYR A 166 -12.14 0.02 -12.11
N VAL A 167 -12.02 -0.68 -13.23
CA VAL A 167 -13.17 -1.10 -14.06
C VAL A 167 -13.22 -2.61 -14.25
N ASP A 168 -14.40 -3.14 -14.54
CA ASP A 168 -14.60 -4.58 -14.77
C ASP A 168 -14.15 -5.04 -16.16
N LYS A 169 -14.02 -4.11 -17.10
CA LYS A 169 -13.64 -4.38 -18.49
C LYS A 169 -12.73 -3.26 -19.01
N PRO A 170 -11.68 -3.57 -19.78
CA PRO A 170 -10.70 -2.58 -20.23
C PRO A 170 -11.30 -1.46 -21.09
N GLU A 171 -12.38 -1.72 -21.83
CA GLU A 171 -13.04 -0.73 -22.70
C GLU A 171 -13.75 0.40 -21.93
N LEU A 172 -13.89 0.24 -20.61
CA LEU A 172 -14.47 1.25 -19.72
C LEU A 172 -13.42 2.21 -19.15
N LEU A 173 -12.14 2.01 -19.46
CA LEU A 173 -11.09 2.90 -19.01
C LEU A 173 -11.20 4.26 -19.72
N PRO A 174 -11.09 5.38 -18.98
CA PRO A 174 -11.01 6.69 -19.60
C PRO A 174 -9.77 6.76 -20.52
N SER A 175 -9.84 7.51 -21.61
CA SER A 175 -8.65 7.82 -22.41
C SER A 175 -7.67 8.65 -21.57
N VAL A 176 -6.36 8.50 -21.81
CA VAL A 176 -5.37 9.46 -21.30
C VAL A 176 -5.71 10.79 -21.96
N GLU A 177 -6.23 11.76 -21.22
CA GLU A 177 -6.21 13.14 -21.69
C GLU A 177 -4.74 13.48 -21.91
N THR A 178 -4.35 13.62 -23.17
CA THR A 178 -3.07 14.22 -23.52
C THR A 178 -3.12 15.62 -22.92
N VAL A 179 -2.32 15.85 -21.88
CA VAL A 179 -2.00 17.22 -21.47
C VAL A 179 -1.30 17.81 -22.68
N ASP A 180 -2.04 18.62 -23.44
CA ASP A 180 -1.52 19.33 -24.59
C ASP A 180 -0.54 20.38 -24.06
N ASP A 181 0.75 20.01 -24.00
CA ASP A 181 1.86 20.90 -23.64
C ASP A 181 2.13 21.97 -24.72
N SER A 182 1.21 22.21 -25.66
CA SER A 182 1.33 23.27 -26.69
C SER A 182 1.03 24.69 -26.21
N LEU A 183 0.97 24.94 -24.89
CA LEU A 183 0.81 26.28 -24.31
C LEU A 183 1.90 26.61 -23.27
N TYR A 184 3.17 26.52 -23.66
CA TYR A 184 4.26 27.33 -23.10
C TYR A 184 5.25 27.78 -24.18
#